data_AF-A0A7V1Q118-F1
#
_entry.id   AF-A0A7V1Q118-F1
#
_cell.length_a   1.000
_cell.length_b   1.000
_cell.length_c   1.000
_cell.angle_alpha   90.00
_cell.angle_beta   90.00
_cell.angle_gamma   90.00
#
_symmetry.space_group_name_H-M   'P 1'
#
loop_
_entity.id
_entity.type
_entity.pdbx_description
1 polymer ?
#
loop_
_entity_poly.entity_id
_entity_poly.type
_entity_poly.pdbx_seq_one_letter_code
_entity_poly.pdbx_strand_id
1 'polypeptide(L)'
;MRARVCVPIHVEDIDAALADANQAKLLGADCVEFRIDGFFPGCESDAEDAHRLEQLRRLLAGSSLPVILTCRIAEEGGNYDGDEADRVALLQKICIESDHPPAYLDFELSSYQNSANIRQKINLCVDHPNQQRDVRTRLILSMHDFHGRPANLMRQVANAWAEPAASIVKFAFRARSIRDNLEIFEILRETPKPTIGLGMGEFGLMSRVLATKFGGFLTFASLRDTSATAPGQPTIAELFGLYRFRSIGKESKVCGIMGWPVAHSMSPLIHNAGFEARGADTVYLPMPVADGYESFKASAYALLDAQHLDLTGVSVTIPHKEHLARFAAEAGWKIDPSAADCNAANTACFGSRVCITNTDGPAACDCLEDRLKSLEGRLISILGAGGVARAIASSVKQRGGTVRIVNRTHERAIQLASDLGPGVEAIGLEHLSEHTSDAYINCTPVGMTGGPDPEGLSIPVRELADTLPPETLFFDTVYNPIETPMIKTARHHGFCTIDGVEMFVKQAAAQFALWTGEQAPIQLFDRLVREKLS
;
A
#
# COMPACT_ATOMS: atom_id res chain seq x y z
N MET A 1 22.27 8.97 2.31
CA MET A 1 22.22 8.10 3.49
C MET A 1 20.95 7.27 3.37
N ARG A 2 21.01 5.96 3.61
CA ARG A 2 19.84 5.09 3.56
C ARG A 2 19.05 5.21 4.87
N ALA A 3 17.72 5.22 4.80
CA ALA A 3 16.89 5.20 5.99
C ALA A 3 17.06 3.86 6.73
N ARG A 4 17.12 3.93 8.06
CA ARG A 4 17.12 2.76 8.93
C ARG A 4 15.72 2.18 9.10
N VAL A 5 15.61 0.89 9.39
CA VAL A 5 14.36 0.26 9.78
C VAL A 5 14.39 -0.07 11.27
N CYS A 6 13.43 0.49 12.00
CA CYS A 6 13.21 0.21 13.40
C CYS A 6 11.98 -0.67 13.60
N VAL A 7 12.12 -1.66 14.48
CA VAL A 7 10.99 -2.46 14.95
C VAL A 7 10.59 -2.01 16.35
N PRO A 8 9.38 -1.44 16.54
CA PRO A 8 8.88 -1.11 17.85
C PRO A 8 8.37 -2.35 18.59
N ILE A 9 8.67 -2.44 19.87
CA ILE A 9 8.39 -3.57 20.76
C ILE A 9 7.79 -3.00 22.06
N HIS A 10 6.55 -3.36 22.36
CA HIS A 10 5.94 -3.08 23.66
C HIS A 10 6.55 -3.98 24.72
N VAL A 11 7.09 -3.37 25.77
CA VAL A 11 7.72 -4.10 26.87
C VAL A 11 6.68 -4.40 27.92
N GLU A 12 6.31 -5.67 28.04
CA GLU A 12 5.52 -6.19 29.16
C GLU A 12 6.39 -7.15 30.01
N ASP A 13 7.21 -7.94 29.32
CA ASP A 13 8.21 -8.85 29.89
C ASP A 13 9.56 -8.66 29.19
N ILE A 14 10.64 -8.71 29.97
CA ILE A 14 12.00 -8.44 29.49
C ILE A 14 12.49 -9.54 28.55
N ASP A 15 12.23 -10.81 28.88
CA ASP A 15 12.71 -11.95 28.10
C ASP A 15 11.96 -12.06 26.76
N ALA A 16 10.65 -11.81 26.76
CA ALA A 16 9.85 -11.69 25.55
C ALA A 16 10.32 -10.52 24.65
N ALA A 17 10.58 -9.34 25.23
CA ALA A 17 11.07 -8.19 24.48
C ALA A 17 12.45 -8.45 23.83
N LEU A 18 13.34 -9.16 24.53
CA LEU A 18 14.64 -9.56 23.99
C LEU A 18 14.52 -10.62 22.88
N ALA A 19 13.59 -11.56 23.02
CA ALA A 19 13.30 -12.54 21.97
C ALA A 19 12.79 -11.83 20.69
N ASP A 20 11.90 -10.87 20.84
CA ASP A 20 11.37 -10.07 19.73
C ASP A 20 12.44 -9.19 19.09
N ALA A 21 13.35 -8.60 19.88
CA ALA A 21 14.48 -7.85 19.35
C ALA A 21 15.44 -8.74 18.55
N ASN A 22 15.69 -9.96 19.01
CA ASN A 22 16.50 -10.94 18.26
C ASN A 22 15.80 -11.39 16.97
N GLN A 23 14.47 -11.58 17.01
CA GLN A 23 13.71 -11.87 15.80
C GLN A 23 13.77 -10.71 14.79
N ALA A 24 13.62 -9.46 15.26
CA ALA A 24 13.77 -8.26 14.43
C ALA A 24 15.15 -8.21 13.76
N LYS A 25 16.22 -8.56 14.48
CA LYS A 25 17.58 -8.66 13.94
C LYS A 25 17.70 -9.72 12.84
N LEU A 26 17.15 -10.92 13.07
CA LEU A 26 17.16 -12.00 12.08
C LEU A 26 16.42 -11.59 10.79
N LEU A 27 15.38 -10.77 10.91
CA LEU A 27 14.64 -10.20 9.78
C LEU A 27 15.32 -8.96 9.17
N GLY A 28 16.46 -8.52 9.70
CA GLY A 28 17.29 -7.46 9.12
C GLY A 28 16.98 -6.03 9.59
N ALA A 29 16.35 -5.86 10.75
CA ALA A 29 16.15 -4.55 11.37
C ALA A 29 17.49 -3.88 11.71
N ASP A 30 17.55 -2.55 11.61
CA ASP A 30 18.75 -1.76 11.93
C ASP A 30 18.77 -1.33 13.42
N CYS A 31 17.61 -1.27 14.05
CA CYS A 31 17.42 -0.94 15.47
C CYS A 31 16.05 -1.43 15.98
N VAL A 32 15.87 -1.38 17.29
CA VAL A 32 14.58 -1.63 17.95
C VAL A 32 14.16 -0.42 18.77
N GLU A 33 12.85 -0.20 18.90
CA GLU A 33 12.28 0.77 19.84
C GLU A 33 11.62 0.01 20.98
N PHE A 34 12.17 0.09 22.18
CA PHE A 34 11.52 -0.44 23.37
C PHE A 34 10.54 0.61 23.93
N ARG A 35 9.26 0.29 23.83
CA ARG A 35 8.13 1.05 24.36
C ARG A 35 7.85 0.59 25.78
N ILE A 36 8.35 1.34 26.77
CA ILE A 36 8.27 1.00 28.19
C ILE A 36 7.09 1.67 28.91
N ASP A 37 6.24 2.38 28.17
CA ASP A 37 5.11 3.15 28.72
C ASP A 37 4.06 2.30 29.46
N GLY A 38 3.92 1.01 29.12
CA GLY A 38 3.10 0.08 29.90
C GLY A 38 3.86 -0.67 31.01
N PHE A 39 5.18 -0.67 30.97
CA PHE A 39 6.05 -1.38 31.93
C PHE A 39 6.31 -0.54 33.19
N PHE A 40 6.32 0.78 33.04
CA PHE A 40 6.58 1.73 34.11
C PHE A 40 5.35 2.62 34.33
N PRO A 41 4.52 2.37 35.37
CA PRO A 41 3.33 3.16 35.65
C PRO A 41 3.63 4.49 36.38
N GLY A 42 4.86 4.70 36.86
CA GLY A 42 5.23 5.81 37.76
C GLY A 42 5.96 5.30 39.01
N CYS A 43 6.38 6.21 39.88
CA CYS A 43 7.01 5.84 41.16
C CYS A 43 5.95 5.26 42.10
N GLU A 44 6.13 4.00 42.49
CA GLU A 44 5.23 3.30 43.44
C GLU A 44 5.93 3.07 44.78
N SER A 45 7.16 2.55 44.76
CA SER A 45 8.03 2.40 45.92
C SER A 45 9.51 2.31 45.53
N ASP A 46 10.41 2.72 46.43
CA ASP A 46 11.86 2.69 46.17
C ASP A 46 12.37 1.30 45.75
N ALA A 47 11.79 0.23 46.32
CA ALA A 47 12.19 -1.15 46.03
C ALA A 47 11.70 -1.63 44.66
N GLU A 48 10.46 -1.32 44.29
CA GLU A 48 9.90 -1.68 42.99
C GLU A 48 10.55 -0.89 41.86
N ASP A 49 10.81 0.40 42.08
CA ASP A 49 11.50 1.24 41.12
C ASP A 49 12.96 0.80 40.90
N ALA A 50 13.66 0.42 41.97
CA ALA A 50 15.00 -0.15 41.85
C ALA A 50 14.98 -1.49 41.09
N HIS A 51 13.96 -2.33 41.33
CA HIS A 51 13.79 -3.58 40.59
C HIS A 51 13.52 -3.35 39.11
N ARG A 52 12.60 -2.44 38.76
CA ARG A 52 12.29 -2.06 37.37
C ARG A 52 13.50 -1.46 36.67
N LEU A 53 14.26 -0.61 37.35
CA LEU A 53 15.47 -0.02 36.81
C LEU A 53 16.50 -1.10 36.45
N GLU A 54 16.66 -2.12 37.29
CA GLU A 54 17.54 -3.25 37.02
C GLU A 54 17.04 -4.10 35.84
N GLN A 55 15.73 -4.33 35.75
CA GLN A 55 15.12 -5.00 34.61
C GLN A 55 15.35 -4.24 33.28
N LEU A 56 15.23 -2.91 33.30
CA LEU A 56 15.51 -2.08 32.12
C LEU A 56 17.00 -2.06 31.77
N ARG A 57 17.91 -2.08 32.74
CA ARG A 57 19.35 -2.27 32.48
C ARG A 57 19.62 -3.61 31.81
N ARG A 58 19.00 -4.70 32.29
CA ARG A 58 19.07 -6.03 31.67
C ARG A 58 18.55 -6.01 30.23
N LEU A 59 17.42 -5.33 29.97
CA LEU A 59 16.85 -5.19 28.63
C LEU A 59 17.83 -4.48 27.67
N LEU A 60 18.43 -3.38 28.09
CA LEU A 60 19.38 -2.63 27.27
C LEU A 60 20.66 -3.42 27.01
N ALA A 61 21.22 -4.04 28.04
CA ALA A 61 22.43 -4.86 27.92
C ALA A 61 22.21 -6.13 27.07
N GLY A 62 21.00 -6.69 27.12
CA GLY A 62 20.62 -7.89 26.37
C GLY A 62 20.31 -7.64 24.89
N SER A 63 20.04 -6.39 24.50
CA SER A 63 19.68 -6.08 23.12
C SER A 63 20.86 -6.24 22.17
N SER A 64 20.67 -7.04 21.13
CA SER A 64 21.68 -7.29 20.10
C SER A 64 21.63 -6.27 18.94
N LEU A 65 20.76 -5.27 19.05
CA LEU A 65 20.56 -4.14 18.14
C LEU A 65 20.63 -2.80 18.91
N PRO A 66 21.00 -1.69 18.24
CA PRO A 66 20.85 -0.35 18.82
C PRO A 66 19.42 -0.10 19.29
N VAL A 67 19.27 0.45 20.49
CA VAL A 67 17.97 0.69 21.13
C VAL A 67 17.56 2.17 21.03
N ILE A 68 16.33 2.40 20.58
CA ILE A 68 15.56 3.61 20.90
C ILE A 68 14.74 3.30 22.15
N LEU A 69 14.95 4.04 23.23
CA LEU A 69 14.13 3.92 24.44
C LEU A 69 13.04 4.99 24.43
N THR A 70 11.79 4.55 24.60
CA THR A 70 10.62 5.43 24.53
C THR A 70 9.67 5.12 25.69
N CYS A 71 9.37 6.12 26.52
CA CYS A 71 8.27 6.08 27.48
C CYS A 71 7.23 7.12 27.05
N ARG A 72 6.29 6.70 26.19
CA ARG A 72 5.32 7.58 25.53
C ARG A 72 4.14 7.92 26.45
N ILE A 73 3.83 9.20 26.58
CA ILE A 73 2.66 9.68 27.34
C ILE A 73 1.33 9.33 26.64
N ALA A 74 0.26 9.19 27.41
CA ALA A 74 -1.07 8.86 26.91
C ALA A 74 -1.58 9.84 25.85
N GLU A 75 -1.33 11.13 26.00
CA GLU A 75 -1.75 12.19 25.08
C GLU A 75 -1.08 12.09 23.69
N GLU A 76 0.10 11.46 23.62
CA GLU A 76 0.81 11.20 22.36
C GLU A 76 0.77 9.71 21.96
N GLY A 77 -0.25 8.96 22.40
CA GLY A 77 -0.55 7.61 21.95
C GLY A 77 0.31 6.52 22.60
N GLY A 78 0.77 6.76 23.82
CA GLY A 78 1.33 5.73 24.70
C GLY A 78 0.39 5.31 25.82
N ASN A 79 0.93 4.55 26.76
CA ASN A 79 0.21 4.05 27.93
C ASN A 79 0.64 4.73 29.24
N TYR A 80 1.60 5.66 29.21
CA TYR A 80 2.07 6.32 30.43
C TYR A 80 1.17 7.48 30.82
N ASP A 81 0.59 7.42 32.02
CA ASP A 81 -0.29 8.45 32.60
C ASP A 81 0.17 8.92 34.01
N GLY A 82 1.37 8.50 34.43
CA GLY A 82 1.97 8.85 35.73
C GLY A 82 2.60 10.26 35.79
N ASP A 83 3.29 10.55 36.90
CA ASP A 83 3.92 11.86 37.12
C ASP A 83 5.14 12.10 36.22
N GLU A 84 5.14 13.22 35.52
CA GLU A 84 6.19 13.58 34.56
C GLU A 84 7.59 13.67 35.20
N ALA A 85 7.69 14.06 36.48
CA ALA A 85 8.97 14.12 37.17
C ALA A 85 9.53 12.71 37.43
N ASP A 86 8.68 11.72 37.71
CA ASP A 86 9.06 10.32 37.86
C ASP A 86 9.54 9.74 36.53
N ARG A 87 8.79 9.98 35.45
CA ARG A 87 9.20 9.58 34.09
C ARG A 87 10.58 10.11 33.74
N VAL A 88 10.80 11.41 33.93
CA VAL A 88 12.07 12.06 33.62
C VAL A 88 13.19 11.57 34.54
N ALA A 89 12.91 11.32 35.83
CA ALA A 89 13.90 10.77 36.76
C ALA A 89 14.34 9.36 36.35
N LEU A 90 13.40 8.49 35.93
CA LEU A 90 13.72 7.15 35.42
C LEU A 90 14.61 7.23 34.18
N LEU A 91 14.20 8.00 33.17
CA LEU A 91 14.97 8.13 31.92
C LEU A 91 16.37 8.69 32.19
N GLN A 92 16.49 9.65 33.10
CA GLN A 92 17.76 10.21 33.52
C GLN A 92 18.66 9.16 34.18
N LYS A 93 18.14 8.40 35.16
CA LYS A 93 18.89 7.31 35.82
C LYS A 93 19.36 6.27 34.81
N ILE A 94 18.47 5.81 33.91
CA ILE A 94 18.83 4.83 32.87
C ILE A 94 19.92 5.37 31.95
N CYS A 95 19.81 6.61 31.48
CA CYS A 95 20.77 7.15 30.54
C CYS A 95 22.12 7.50 31.18
N ILE A 96 22.15 7.84 32.48
CA ILE A 96 23.37 8.28 33.18
C ILE A 96 24.08 7.12 33.89
N GLU A 97 23.33 6.21 34.51
CA GLU A 97 23.87 5.20 35.42
C GLU A 97 23.99 3.80 34.79
N SER A 98 23.46 3.59 33.57
CA SER A 98 23.61 2.31 32.87
C SER A 98 24.96 2.21 32.18
N ASP A 99 25.65 1.08 32.34
CA ASP A 99 26.85 0.73 31.56
C ASP A 99 26.53 0.54 30.06
N HIS A 100 25.27 0.20 29.76
CA HIS A 100 24.74 0.04 28.41
C HIS A 100 23.57 1.00 28.20
N PRO A 101 23.82 2.31 28.01
CA PRO A 101 22.75 3.28 27.80
C PRO A 101 22.13 3.09 26.40
N PRO A 102 20.87 3.52 26.19
CA PRO A 102 20.24 3.38 24.88
C PRO A 102 20.98 4.23 23.83
N ALA A 103 20.97 3.77 22.58
CA ALA A 103 21.57 4.52 21.47
C ALA A 103 20.80 5.81 21.17
N TYR A 104 19.48 5.79 21.40
CA TYR A 104 18.61 6.95 21.30
C TYR A 104 17.61 6.99 22.45
N LEU A 105 17.31 8.21 22.88
CA LEU A 105 16.18 8.51 23.75
C LEU A 105 15.14 9.27 22.94
N ASP A 106 13.92 8.76 22.86
CA ASP A 106 12.78 9.45 22.25
C ASP A 106 11.98 10.16 23.34
N PHE A 107 11.80 11.48 23.19
CA PHE A 107 11.10 12.32 24.14
C PHE A 107 10.24 13.35 23.41
N GLU A 108 9.02 13.58 23.89
CA GLU A 108 8.05 14.45 23.25
C GLU A 108 8.50 15.92 23.29
N LEU A 109 8.38 16.62 22.15
CA LEU A 109 8.69 18.05 22.07
C LEU A 109 7.83 18.87 23.02
N SER A 110 6.54 18.50 23.15
CA SER A 110 5.58 19.11 24.05
C SER A 110 6.09 19.04 25.51
N SER A 111 6.36 17.84 26.00
CA SER A 111 6.96 17.59 27.32
C SER A 111 8.30 18.30 27.53
N TYR A 112 9.18 18.25 26.54
CA TYR A 112 10.49 18.89 26.60
C TYR A 112 10.39 20.40 26.80
N GLN A 113 9.40 21.05 26.19
CA GLN A 113 9.20 22.50 26.26
C GLN A 113 8.38 22.94 27.47
N ASN A 114 7.70 22.02 28.17
CA ASN A 114 6.84 22.34 29.31
C ASN A 114 7.59 22.96 30.50
N SER A 115 8.86 22.59 30.72
CA SER A 115 9.64 23.09 31.85
C SER A 115 11.13 23.16 31.56
N ALA A 116 11.77 24.25 31.98
CA ALA A 116 13.22 24.39 31.90
C ALA A 116 13.96 23.30 32.70
N ASN A 117 13.38 22.83 33.81
CA ASN A 117 13.94 21.76 34.63
C ASN A 117 13.90 20.40 33.89
N ILE A 118 12.74 20.06 33.30
CA ILE A 118 12.59 18.83 32.49
C ILE A 118 13.61 18.84 31.35
N ARG A 119 13.67 19.93 30.59
CA ARG A 119 14.64 20.13 29.52
C ARG A 119 16.08 19.92 29.99
N GLN A 120 16.46 20.52 31.12
CA GLN A 120 17.80 20.36 31.66
C GLN A 120 18.10 18.89 32.01
N LYS A 121 17.17 18.19 32.66
CA LYS A 121 17.34 16.76 33.00
C LYS A 121 17.46 15.86 31.77
N ILE A 122 16.64 16.09 30.74
CA ILE A 122 16.72 15.33 29.47
C ILE A 122 18.02 15.63 28.72
N ASN A 123 18.51 16.87 28.75
CA ASN A 123 19.80 17.21 28.15
C ASN A 123 20.96 16.47 28.84
N LEU A 124 20.89 16.28 30.16
CA LEU A 124 21.87 15.47 30.89
C LEU A 124 21.87 13.99 30.48
N CYS A 125 20.79 13.46 29.89
CA CYS A 125 20.77 12.09 29.36
C CYS A 125 21.72 11.91 28.17
N VAL A 126 21.97 12.97 27.41
CA VAL A 126 22.73 12.94 26.14
C VAL A 126 24.08 13.65 26.22
N ASP A 127 24.21 14.64 27.09
CA ASP A 127 25.45 15.39 27.32
C ASP A 127 25.66 15.63 28.82
N HIS A 128 26.35 14.68 29.47
CA HIS A 128 26.70 14.77 30.89
C HIS A 128 28.21 15.01 31.08
N PRO A 129 28.63 16.08 31.79
CA PRO A 129 30.05 16.48 31.92
C PRO A 129 30.99 15.41 32.49
N ASN A 130 30.47 14.54 33.36
CA ASN A 130 31.28 13.52 34.05
C ASN A 130 31.36 12.17 33.31
N GLN A 131 30.83 12.06 32.09
CA GLN A 131 30.82 10.80 31.36
C GLN A 131 31.77 10.85 30.15
N GLN A 132 32.86 10.09 30.22
CA GLN A 132 33.60 9.67 29.04
C GLN A 132 32.91 8.42 28.49
N ARG A 133 32.28 8.54 27.31
CA ARG A 133 31.56 7.42 26.68
C ARG A 133 32.16 7.07 25.33
N ASP A 134 32.32 5.78 25.06
CA ASP A 134 32.62 5.26 23.72
C ASP A 134 31.40 5.37 22.77
N VAL A 135 30.18 5.29 23.32
CA VAL A 135 28.91 5.48 22.59
C VAL A 135 28.00 6.44 23.37
N ARG A 136 27.58 7.54 22.72
CA ARG A 136 26.71 8.56 23.32
C ARG A 136 25.24 8.35 22.94
N THR A 137 24.35 8.45 23.92
CA THR A 137 22.89 8.50 23.69
C THR A 137 22.55 9.77 22.91
N ARG A 138 21.67 9.66 21.92
CA ARG A 138 21.21 10.80 21.12
C ARG A 138 19.73 11.06 21.33
N LEU A 139 19.36 12.33 21.44
CA LEU A 139 17.97 12.73 21.65
C LEU A 139 17.23 12.77 20.31
N ILE A 140 16.09 12.07 20.27
CA ILE A 140 15.02 12.23 19.29
C ILE A 140 13.96 13.10 19.95
N LEU A 141 13.71 14.30 19.41
CA LEU A 141 12.53 15.09 19.78
C LEU A 141 11.37 14.74 18.87
N SER A 142 10.31 14.16 19.44
CA SER A 142 9.17 13.65 18.69
C SER A 142 7.92 14.51 18.83
N MET A 143 7.02 14.44 17.85
CA MET A 143 5.67 14.98 17.93
C MET A 143 4.70 14.09 17.14
N HIS A 144 3.52 13.88 17.70
CA HIS A 144 2.50 13.00 17.13
C HIS A 144 1.14 13.71 17.06
N ASP A 145 0.44 13.59 15.93
CA ASP A 145 -0.96 14.04 15.80
C ASP A 145 -1.82 12.93 15.16
N PHE A 146 -2.70 12.36 15.97
CA PHE A 146 -3.56 11.24 15.57
C PHE A 146 -4.84 11.68 14.85
N HIS A 147 -5.10 12.99 14.77
CA HIS A 147 -6.28 13.55 14.13
C HIS A 147 -5.99 13.98 12.68
N GLY A 148 -4.83 14.55 12.41
CA GLY A 148 -4.47 15.04 11.07
C GLY A 148 -3.15 15.80 11.04
N ARG A 149 -2.86 16.42 9.89
CA ARG A 149 -1.72 17.34 9.74
C ARG A 149 -1.91 18.57 10.66
N PRO A 150 -1.03 18.82 11.66
CA PRO A 150 -1.16 19.97 12.56
C PRO A 150 -1.05 21.30 11.82
N ALA A 151 -1.87 22.30 12.15
CA ALA A 151 -1.81 23.62 11.48
C ALA A 151 -0.43 24.31 11.65
N ASN A 152 0.21 24.09 12.79
CA ASN A 152 1.51 24.63 13.17
C ASN A 152 2.68 23.64 12.96
N LEU A 153 2.52 22.58 12.15
CA LEU A 153 3.52 21.53 11.93
C LEU A 153 4.93 22.10 11.67
N MET A 154 5.06 22.98 10.66
CA MET A 154 6.37 23.56 10.32
C MET A 154 6.99 24.36 11.45
N ARG A 155 6.19 25.03 12.29
CA ARG A 155 6.69 25.74 13.47
C ARG A 155 7.21 24.76 14.52
N GLN A 156 6.49 23.67 14.77
CA GLN A 156 6.93 22.63 15.71
C GLN A 156 8.21 21.95 15.24
N VAL A 157 8.28 21.58 13.96
CA VAL A 157 9.47 20.98 13.35
C VAL A 157 10.67 21.94 13.40
N ALA A 158 10.48 23.22 13.04
CA ALA A 158 11.53 24.23 13.12
C ALA A 158 12.03 24.47 14.55
N ASN A 159 11.12 24.50 15.53
CA ASN A 159 11.48 24.60 16.94
C ASN A 159 12.34 23.40 17.36
N ALA A 160 11.94 22.18 17.00
CA ALA A 160 12.73 20.98 17.30
C ALA A 160 14.10 20.99 16.60
N TRP A 161 14.20 21.49 15.36
CA TRP A 161 15.50 21.64 14.68
C TRP A 161 16.42 22.64 15.39
N ALA A 162 15.86 23.72 15.92
CA ALA A 162 16.60 24.76 16.63
C ALA A 162 17.17 24.28 17.98
N GLU A 163 16.59 23.25 18.59
CA GLU A 163 17.06 22.71 19.88
C GLU A 163 18.46 22.05 19.74
N PRO A 164 19.51 22.56 20.40
CA PRO A 164 20.87 22.03 20.23
C PRO A 164 21.03 20.57 20.68
N ALA A 165 20.33 20.18 21.74
CA ALA A 165 20.37 18.81 22.27
C ALA A 165 19.71 17.79 21.34
N ALA A 166 18.75 18.23 20.51
CA ALA A 166 18.08 17.36 19.55
C ALA A 166 19.05 16.97 18.42
N SER A 167 19.41 15.68 18.42
CA SER A 167 20.23 15.09 17.36
C SER A 167 19.38 14.64 16.18
N ILE A 168 18.13 14.26 16.44
CA ILE A 168 17.14 13.80 15.46
C ILE A 168 15.80 14.46 15.79
N VAL A 169 15.05 14.83 14.75
CA VAL A 169 13.66 15.29 14.90
C VAL A 169 12.73 14.25 14.32
N LYS A 170 11.62 13.97 15.00
CA LYS A 170 10.59 13.02 14.57
C LYS A 170 9.24 13.72 14.56
N PHE A 171 8.54 13.64 13.44
CA PHE A 171 7.14 14.05 13.37
C PHE A 171 6.31 12.97 12.70
N ALA A 172 5.14 12.70 13.26
CA ALA A 172 4.20 11.75 12.71
C ALA A 172 2.79 12.33 12.81
N PHE A 173 2.01 12.23 11.75
CA PHE A 173 0.62 12.68 11.78
C PHE A 173 -0.30 11.78 10.96
N ARG A 174 -1.60 11.76 11.29
CA ARG A 174 -2.59 10.97 10.54
C ARG A 174 -2.80 11.56 9.16
N ALA A 175 -2.39 10.82 8.13
CA ALA A 175 -2.68 11.17 6.76
C ALA A 175 -4.18 10.98 6.48
N ARG A 176 -4.81 12.01 5.93
CA ARG A 176 -6.21 12.04 5.47
C ARG A 176 -6.33 11.90 3.96
N SER A 177 -5.21 12.07 3.25
CA SER A 177 -5.12 11.82 1.81
C SER A 177 -3.70 11.43 1.41
N ILE A 178 -3.54 10.81 0.24
CA ILE A 178 -2.20 10.46 -0.29
C ILE A 178 -1.30 11.70 -0.46
N ARG A 179 -1.89 12.89 -0.65
CA ARG A 179 -1.18 14.16 -0.84
C ARG A 179 -0.39 14.58 0.40
N ASP A 180 -0.80 14.15 1.58
CA ASP A 180 -0.13 14.50 2.83
C ASP A 180 1.31 13.98 2.88
N ASN A 181 1.61 12.89 2.15
CA ASN A 181 2.98 12.38 2.03
C ASN A 181 3.90 13.35 1.30
N LEU A 182 3.36 14.16 0.37
CA LEU A 182 4.17 15.10 -0.42
C LEU A 182 4.75 16.20 0.47
N GLU A 183 3.97 16.74 1.40
CA GLU A 183 4.47 17.69 2.41
C GLU A 183 5.52 17.04 3.32
N ILE A 184 5.32 15.78 3.74
CA ILE A 184 6.33 15.03 4.51
C ILE A 184 7.64 14.95 3.72
N PHE A 185 7.58 14.66 2.42
CA PHE A 185 8.75 14.57 1.56
C PHE A 185 9.48 15.90 1.36
N GLU A 186 8.75 17.00 1.22
CA GLU A 186 9.34 18.34 1.16
C GLU A 186 10.12 18.65 2.45
N ILE A 187 9.53 18.40 3.61
CA ILE A 187 10.19 18.60 4.91
C ILE A 187 11.45 17.75 5.05
N LEU A 188 11.40 16.47 4.64
CA LEU A 188 12.54 15.57 4.74
C LEU A 188 13.70 15.95 3.82
N ARG A 189 13.42 16.58 2.68
CA ARG A 189 14.45 17.02 1.72
C ARG A 189 15.18 18.26 2.17
N GLU A 190 14.51 19.16 2.89
CA GLU A 190 15.05 20.46 3.31
C GLU A 190 15.60 20.46 4.74
N THR A 191 15.60 19.31 5.40
CA THR A 191 15.92 19.25 6.82
C THR A 191 17.39 19.57 7.15
N PRO A 192 17.69 20.42 8.16
CA PRO A 192 19.05 20.74 8.59
C PRO A 192 19.68 19.67 9.49
N LYS A 193 18.88 18.71 10.00
CA LYS A 193 19.31 17.63 10.91
C LYS A 193 18.66 16.31 10.52
N PRO A 194 19.22 15.14 10.87
CA PRO A 194 18.55 13.86 10.67
C PRO A 194 17.08 13.90 11.12
N THR A 195 16.14 13.57 10.24
CA THR A 195 14.70 13.72 10.51
C THR A 195 13.91 12.48 10.12
N ILE A 196 12.92 12.15 10.93
CA ILE A 196 11.95 11.07 10.72
C ILE A 196 10.59 11.74 10.47
N GLY A 197 9.98 11.47 9.32
CA GLY A 197 8.68 12.03 8.92
C GLY A 197 7.75 10.91 8.47
N LEU A 198 6.59 10.78 9.11
CA LEU A 198 5.70 9.63 8.92
C LEU A 198 4.23 10.05 8.82
N GLY A 199 3.56 9.52 7.80
CA GLY A 199 2.10 9.49 7.72
C GLY A 199 1.56 8.25 8.43
N MET A 200 0.60 8.44 9.32
CA MET A 200 -0.18 7.36 9.92
C MET A 200 -1.46 7.09 9.12
N GLY A 201 -1.96 5.86 9.20
CA GLY A 201 -3.12 5.38 8.46
C GLY A 201 -2.78 4.90 7.05
N GLU A 202 -3.78 4.37 6.34
CA GLU A 202 -3.60 3.78 5.00
C GLU A 202 -3.01 4.76 3.98
N PHE A 203 -3.37 6.04 4.07
CA PHE A 203 -2.84 7.09 3.20
C PHE A 203 -1.35 7.36 3.45
N GLY A 204 -0.83 7.04 4.64
CA GLY A 204 0.53 7.38 5.05
C GLY A 204 1.61 6.36 4.66
N LEU A 205 1.23 5.19 4.12
CA LEU A 205 2.16 4.11 3.80
C LEU A 205 3.30 4.55 2.87
N MET A 206 3.01 5.43 1.90
CA MET A 206 3.99 5.96 0.96
C MET A 206 5.16 6.65 1.67
N SER A 207 4.91 7.44 2.72
CA SER A 207 5.99 8.07 3.51
C SER A 207 6.92 7.06 4.20
N ARG A 208 6.39 5.89 4.59
CA ARG A 208 7.15 4.84 5.27
C ARG A 208 8.05 4.09 4.31
N VAL A 209 7.56 3.77 3.12
CA VAL A 209 8.30 3.02 2.10
C VAL A 209 9.34 3.91 1.40
N LEU A 210 8.99 5.16 1.10
CA LEU A 210 9.88 6.08 0.37
C LEU A 210 10.83 6.88 1.28
N ALA A 211 10.95 6.52 2.55
CA ALA A 211 11.81 7.22 3.51
C ALA A 211 13.25 7.40 2.99
N THR A 212 13.86 6.36 2.41
CA THR A 212 15.21 6.46 1.83
C THR A 212 15.28 7.44 0.66
N LYS A 213 14.29 7.41 -0.25
CA LYS A 213 14.25 8.28 -1.44
C LYS A 213 14.28 9.76 -1.06
N PHE A 214 13.53 10.11 -0.01
CA PHE A 214 13.37 11.49 0.43
C PHE A 214 14.28 11.91 1.59
N GLY A 215 15.25 11.08 1.98
CA GLY A 215 16.25 11.44 2.98
C GLY A 215 15.82 11.26 4.43
N GLY A 216 14.73 10.53 4.68
CA GLY A 216 14.32 10.12 6.02
C GLY A 216 15.46 9.36 6.73
N PHE A 217 15.67 9.69 8.00
CA PHE A 217 16.70 9.04 8.82
C PHE A 217 16.35 7.58 9.14
N LEU A 218 15.06 7.33 9.41
CA LEU A 218 14.55 6.05 9.86
C LEU A 218 13.06 5.93 9.50
N THR A 219 12.60 4.70 9.29
CA THR A 219 11.18 4.32 9.20
C THR A 219 10.88 3.20 10.19
N PHE A 220 9.61 3.01 10.51
CA PHE A 220 9.15 1.97 11.43
C PHE A 220 8.39 0.88 10.69
N ALA A 221 8.66 -0.36 11.04
CA ALA A 221 7.99 -1.55 10.54
C ALA A 221 7.62 -2.48 11.71
N SER A 222 6.44 -3.08 11.69
CA SER A 222 6.04 -4.00 12.77
C SER A 222 6.75 -5.34 12.61
N LEU A 223 6.93 -6.07 13.72
CA LEU A 223 7.48 -7.41 13.67
C LEU A 223 6.50 -8.40 13.03
N ARG A 224 5.21 -8.22 13.35
CA ARG A 224 4.06 -9.04 12.93
C ARG A 224 2.87 -8.12 12.64
N ASP A 225 1.87 -8.60 11.89
CA ASP A 225 0.65 -7.83 11.60
C ASP A 225 -0.06 -7.38 12.89
N THR A 226 -0.09 -8.24 13.90
CA THR A 226 -0.71 -8.00 15.20
C THR A 226 0.07 -7.05 16.10
N SER A 227 1.33 -6.73 15.77
CA SER A 227 2.23 -5.93 16.61
C SER A 227 2.47 -4.53 16.05
N ALA A 228 1.59 -4.02 15.19
CA ALA A 228 1.68 -2.67 14.67
C ALA A 228 1.41 -1.64 15.78
N THR A 229 2.33 -0.71 15.98
CA THR A 229 2.21 0.33 17.03
C THR A 229 1.60 1.63 16.52
N ALA A 230 1.38 1.73 15.19
CA ALA A 230 0.68 2.83 14.56
C ALA A 230 -0.12 2.33 13.34
N PRO A 231 -1.31 2.91 13.06
CA PRO A 231 -2.08 2.56 11.87
C PRO A 231 -1.28 2.73 10.57
N GLY A 232 -1.43 1.79 9.63
CA GLY A 232 -0.76 1.83 8.32
C GLY A 232 0.73 1.48 8.33
N GLN A 233 1.25 0.95 9.43
CA GLN A 233 2.62 0.46 9.53
C GLN A 233 2.75 -0.90 8.82
N PRO A 234 3.64 -1.05 7.82
CA PRO A 234 3.90 -2.35 7.20
C PRO A 234 4.72 -3.24 8.14
N THR A 235 4.65 -4.55 7.95
CA THR A 235 5.59 -5.46 8.61
C THR A 235 6.99 -5.31 8.03
N ILE A 236 8.01 -5.73 8.79
CA ILE A 236 9.40 -5.77 8.29
C ILE A 236 9.54 -6.70 7.07
N ALA A 237 8.76 -7.79 7.04
CA ALA A 237 8.72 -8.72 5.92
C ALA A 237 8.13 -8.08 4.65
N GLU A 238 7.04 -7.32 4.77
CA GLU A 238 6.49 -6.56 3.63
C GLU A 238 7.45 -5.45 3.19
N LEU A 239 8.04 -4.72 4.14
CA LEU A 239 8.93 -3.62 3.82
C LEU A 239 10.15 -4.12 3.02
N PHE A 240 10.78 -5.22 3.43
CA PHE A 240 11.95 -5.78 2.73
C PHE A 240 11.61 -6.66 1.54
N GLY A 241 10.60 -7.50 1.64
CA GLY A 241 10.19 -8.42 0.57
C GLY A 241 9.33 -7.72 -0.47
N LEU A 242 8.13 -7.31 -0.10
CA LEU A 242 7.14 -6.75 -1.03
C LEU A 242 7.62 -5.43 -1.65
N TYR A 243 8.04 -4.47 -0.82
CA TYR A 243 8.44 -3.14 -1.30
C TYR A 243 9.92 -3.03 -1.65
N ARG A 244 10.71 -4.07 -1.39
CA ARG A 244 12.16 -4.10 -1.66
C ARG A 244 12.83 -2.85 -1.11
N PHE A 245 12.46 -2.42 0.10
CA PHE A 245 12.89 -1.14 0.69
C PHE A 245 14.41 -0.93 0.65
N ARG A 246 15.15 -2.04 0.67
CA ARG A 246 16.60 -2.06 0.61
C ARG A 246 17.15 -1.68 -0.79
N SER A 247 16.41 -1.85 -1.88
CA SER A 247 16.81 -1.40 -3.21
C SER A 247 16.43 0.06 -3.49
N ILE A 248 15.54 0.66 -2.70
CA ILE A 248 15.09 2.04 -2.93
C ILE A 248 16.22 3.04 -2.64
N GLY A 249 16.57 3.83 -3.64
CA GLY A 249 17.50 4.96 -3.59
C GLY A 249 16.81 6.30 -3.88
N LYS A 250 17.61 7.36 -3.99
CA LYS A 250 17.12 8.72 -4.28
C LYS A 250 16.55 8.86 -5.70
N GLU A 251 17.14 8.15 -6.64
CA GLU A 251 16.79 8.19 -8.07
C GLU A 251 15.74 7.12 -8.45
N SER A 252 15.33 6.26 -7.50
CA SER A 252 14.34 5.22 -7.78
C SER A 252 13.05 5.84 -8.27
N LYS A 253 12.54 5.31 -9.39
CA LYS A 253 11.24 5.72 -9.94
C LYS A 253 10.11 5.19 -9.09
N VAL A 254 8.95 5.83 -9.18
CA VAL A 254 7.74 5.39 -8.48
C VAL A 254 6.67 5.03 -9.50
N CYS A 255 6.07 3.85 -9.31
CA CYS A 255 4.80 3.48 -9.89
C CYS A 255 3.79 3.19 -8.78
N GLY A 256 2.51 3.11 -9.11
CA GLY A 256 1.53 2.66 -8.13
C GLY A 256 0.15 2.38 -8.68
N ILE A 257 -0.76 1.99 -7.79
CA ILE A 257 -2.16 1.75 -8.11
C ILE A 257 -3.05 2.75 -7.38
N MET A 258 -3.79 3.57 -8.14
CA MET A 258 -4.79 4.49 -7.62
C MET A 258 -6.16 3.81 -7.56
N GLY A 259 -6.82 3.87 -6.40
CA GLY A 259 -8.11 3.20 -6.20
C GLY A 259 -8.71 3.46 -4.81
N TRP A 260 -9.94 2.99 -4.61
CA TRP A 260 -10.61 2.96 -3.31
C TRP A 260 -11.60 1.81 -3.18
N PRO A 261 -11.42 0.91 -2.18
CA PRO A 261 -10.20 0.68 -1.41
C PRO A 261 -9.10 0.08 -2.31
N VAL A 262 -7.83 0.19 -1.90
CA VAL A 262 -6.70 -0.32 -2.72
C VAL A 262 -5.60 -1.06 -1.94
N ALA A 263 -5.68 -1.07 -0.61
CA ALA A 263 -4.67 -1.68 0.25
C ALA A 263 -4.43 -3.17 -0.02
N HIS A 264 -5.47 -3.91 -0.42
CA HIS A 264 -5.41 -5.35 -0.69
C HIS A 264 -5.09 -5.72 -2.14
N SER A 265 -4.70 -4.76 -2.98
CA SER A 265 -4.33 -5.06 -4.36
C SER A 265 -3.12 -5.99 -4.41
N MET A 266 -3.13 -6.98 -5.31
CA MET A 266 -1.95 -7.79 -5.62
C MET A 266 -0.99 -7.12 -6.61
N SER A 267 -1.34 -5.95 -7.16
CA SER A 267 -0.47 -5.25 -8.14
C SER A 267 0.91 -4.90 -7.57
N PRO A 268 1.04 -4.43 -6.30
CA PRO A 268 2.35 -4.25 -5.67
C PRO A 268 3.17 -5.55 -5.60
N LEU A 269 2.54 -6.72 -5.38
CA LEU A 269 3.24 -8.01 -5.31
C LEU A 269 3.91 -8.33 -6.65
N ILE A 270 3.14 -8.32 -7.73
CA ILE A 270 3.67 -8.71 -9.04
C ILE A 270 4.61 -7.66 -9.64
N HIS A 271 4.28 -6.37 -9.53
CA HIS A 271 5.11 -5.34 -10.17
C HIS A 271 6.45 -5.16 -9.46
N ASN A 272 6.50 -5.19 -8.12
CA ASN A 272 7.78 -5.13 -7.42
C ASN A 272 8.65 -6.36 -7.73
N ALA A 273 8.09 -7.57 -7.72
CA ALA A 273 8.82 -8.76 -8.13
C ALA A 273 9.29 -8.68 -9.59
N GLY A 274 8.48 -8.12 -10.48
CA GLY A 274 8.84 -7.88 -11.88
C GLY A 274 9.98 -6.91 -12.05
N PHE A 275 9.95 -5.79 -11.32
CA PHE A 275 11.02 -4.80 -11.36
C PHE A 275 12.33 -5.39 -10.83
N GLU A 276 12.28 -6.22 -9.79
CA GLU A 276 13.47 -6.92 -9.28
C GLU A 276 14.03 -7.91 -10.29
N ALA A 277 13.17 -8.74 -10.87
CA ALA A 277 13.56 -9.73 -11.88
C ALA A 277 14.19 -9.09 -13.13
N ARG A 278 13.87 -7.83 -13.41
CA ARG A 278 14.43 -7.05 -14.54
C ARG A 278 15.49 -6.02 -14.15
N GLY A 279 15.86 -5.95 -12.87
CA GLY A 279 16.83 -4.96 -12.39
C GLY A 279 16.38 -3.50 -12.58
N ALA A 280 15.08 -3.26 -12.67
CA ALA A 280 14.52 -1.92 -12.80
C ALA A 280 14.50 -1.21 -11.44
N ASP A 281 15.14 -0.04 -11.36
CA ASP A 281 15.14 0.83 -10.18
C ASP A 281 13.82 1.61 -10.05
N THR A 282 12.75 0.86 -9.79
CA THR A 282 11.38 1.37 -9.66
C THR A 282 10.72 0.66 -8.50
N VAL A 283 9.94 1.38 -7.67
CA VAL A 283 9.08 0.79 -6.63
C VAL A 283 7.61 0.98 -6.97
N TYR A 284 6.79 -0.04 -6.70
CA TYR A 284 5.34 0.00 -6.90
C TYR A 284 4.59 0.12 -5.56
N LEU A 285 3.68 1.08 -5.44
CA LEU A 285 2.95 1.37 -4.19
C LEU A 285 1.42 1.36 -4.37
N PRO A 286 0.65 0.95 -3.34
CA PRO A 286 -0.75 1.32 -3.27
C PRO A 286 -0.88 2.84 -3.05
N MET A 287 -1.81 3.47 -3.78
CA MET A 287 -2.10 4.90 -3.70
C MET A 287 -3.59 5.09 -3.42
N PRO A 288 -4.04 4.98 -2.15
CA PRO A 288 -5.44 5.15 -1.80
C PRO A 288 -5.90 6.58 -2.14
N VAL A 289 -6.98 6.67 -2.89
CA VAL A 289 -7.58 7.95 -3.31
C VAL A 289 -9.07 7.81 -3.12
N ALA A 290 -9.66 8.58 -2.20
CA ALA A 290 -11.09 8.51 -1.91
C ALA A 290 -11.96 8.66 -3.18
N ASP A 291 -13.16 8.08 -3.15
CA ASP A 291 -14.13 8.17 -4.24
C ASP A 291 -14.45 9.63 -4.61
N GLY A 292 -14.84 9.84 -5.86
CA GLY A 292 -15.21 11.12 -6.44
C GLY A 292 -14.14 11.76 -7.31
N TYR A 293 -14.60 12.42 -8.37
CA TYR A 293 -13.73 13.03 -9.38
C TYR A 293 -12.80 14.12 -8.82
N GLU A 294 -13.30 14.95 -7.90
CA GLU A 294 -12.49 16.02 -7.30
C GLU A 294 -11.34 15.46 -6.44
N SER A 295 -11.62 14.39 -5.68
CA SER A 295 -10.62 13.67 -4.89
C SER A 295 -9.54 13.08 -5.80
N PHE A 296 -9.95 12.44 -6.91
CA PHE A 296 -9.06 11.90 -7.92
C PHE A 296 -8.21 12.97 -8.58
N LYS A 297 -8.85 14.01 -9.15
CA LYS A 297 -8.21 15.12 -9.86
C LYS A 297 -7.17 15.82 -8.98
N ALA A 298 -7.54 16.17 -7.75
CA ALA A 298 -6.62 16.84 -6.83
C ALA A 298 -5.42 15.93 -6.44
N SER A 299 -5.64 14.62 -6.28
CA SER A 299 -4.55 13.68 -5.96
C SER A 299 -3.65 13.43 -7.17
N ALA A 300 -4.22 13.23 -8.35
CA ALA A 300 -3.47 13.05 -9.59
C ALA A 300 -2.60 14.28 -9.91
N TYR A 301 -3.16 15.49 -9.82
CA TYR A 301 -2.38 16.71 -9.99
C TYR A 301 -1.22 16.80 -9.01
N ALA A 302 -1.48 16.63 -7.71
CA ALA A 302 -0.43 16.75 -6.69
C ALA A 302 0.69 15.73 -6.88
N LEU A 303 0.35 14.47 -7.21
CA LEU A 303 1.35 13.42 -7.46
C LEU A 303 2.19 13.71 -8.72
N LEU A 304 1.62 14.33 -9.74
CA LEU A 304 2.33 14.70 -10.97
C LEU A 304 3.18 15.96 -10.83
N ASP A 305 2.73 16.92 -10.01
CA ASP A 305 3.46 18.14 -9.73
C ASP A 305 4.68 17.88 -8.82
N ALA A 306 4.63 16.82 -8.01
CA ALA A 306 5.74 16.37 -7.17
C ALA A 306 6.88 15.75 -8.01
N GLN A 307 7.67 16.58 -8.67
CA GLN A 307 8.76 16.15 -9.58
C GLN A 307 9.72 15.15 -8.94
N HIS A 308 10.08 15.35 -7.67
CA HIS A 308 10.99 14.47 -6.94
C HIS A 308 10.39 13.12 -6.55
N LEU A 309 9.10 12.90 -6.79
CA LEU A 309 8.50 11.57 -6.68
C LEU A 309 8.95 10.67 -7.82
N ASP A 310 9.35 11.22 -8.97
CA ASP A 310 9.70 10.46 -10.18
C ASP A 310 8.60 9.46 -10.53
N LEU A 311 7.34 9.92 -10.49
CA LEU A 311 6.18 9.09 -10.82
C LEU A 311 6.16 8.80 -12.31
N THR A 312 6.45 7.56 -12.69
CA THR A 312 6.53 7.15 -14.11
C THR A 312 5.28 6.44 -14.61
N GLY A 313 4.42 5.97 -13.73
CA GLY A 313 3.18 5.33 -14.16
C GLY A 313 2.24 4.96 -13.02
N VAL A 314 0.95 4.92 -13.34
CA VAL A 314 -0.07 4.45 -12.40
C VAL A 314 -1.02 3.48 -13.08
N SER A 315 -1.31 2.38 -12.40
CA SER A 315 -2.55 1.63 -12.63
C SER A 315 -3.70 2.38 -11.95
N VAL A 316 -4.89 2.29 -12.51
CA VAL A 316 -6.11 2.87 -11.95
C VAL A 316 -7.18 1.79 -11.88
N THR A 317 -7.72 1.59 -10.69
CA THR A 317 -8.80 0.63 -10.45
C THR A 317 -10.05 1.35 -9.94
N ILE A 318 -11.07 0.58 -9.55
CA ILE A 318 -12.33 1.07 -9.03
C ILE A 318 -12.08 2.10 -7.90
N PRO A 319 -12.83 3.22 -7.86
CA PRO A 319 -13.86 3.67 -8.83
C PRO A 319 -13.33 4.59 -9.95
N HIS A 320 -12.01 4.72 -10.09
CA HIS A 320 -11.39 5.86 -10.77
C HIS A 320 -11.11 5.71 -12.26
N LYS A 321 -11.50 4.61 -12.90
CA LYS A 321 -11.15 4.36 -14.32
C LYS A 321 -11.74 5.40 -15.27
N GLU A 322 -12.99 5.80 -15.06
CA GLU A 322 -13.63 6.88 -15.82
C GLU A 322 -13.05 8.25 -15.42
N HIS A 323 -12.65 8.41 -14.15
CA HIS A 323 -12.04 9.64 -13.66
C HIS A 323 -10.68 9.89 -14.31
N LEU A 324 -9.87 8.86 -14.54
CA LEU A 324 -8.62 8.98 -15.29
C LEU A 324 -8.86 9.43 -16.74
N ALA A 325 -9.83 8.84 -17.42
CA ALA A 325 -10.17 9.22 -18.80
C ALA A 325 -10.64 10.68 -18.87
N ARG A 326 -11.54 11.09 -17.96
CA ARG A 326 -12.00 12.48 -17.85
C ARG A 326 -10.86 13.45 -17.55
N PHE A 327 -10.00 13.11 -16.59
CA PHE A 327 -8.84 13.92 -16.21
C PHE A 327 -7.88 14.13 -17.38
N ALA A 328 -7.59 13.06 -18.12
CA ALA A 328 -6.76 13.11 -19.32
C ALA A 328 -7.36 14.02 -20.41
N ALA A 329 -8.68 13.95 -20.62
CA ALA A 329 -9.38 14.80 -21.58
C ALA A 329 -9.31 16.28 -21.18
N GLU A 330 -9.57 16.59 -19.89
CA GLU A 330 -9.44 17.95 -19.35
C GLU A 330 -8.01 18.49 -19.44
N ALA A 331 -7.01 17.62 -19.29
CA ALA A 331 -5.59 17.97 -19.42
C ALA A 331 -5.10 18.05 -20.89
N GLY A 332 -5.93 17.70 -21.87
CA GLY A 332 -5.55 17.69 -23.29
C GLY A 332 -4.53 16.62 -23.65
N TRP A 333 -4.45 15.53 -22.89
CA TRP A 333 -3.52 14.44 -23.14
C TRP A 333 -4.01 13.50 -24.23
N LYS A 334 -3.07 12.79 -24.85
CA LYS A 334 -3.41 11.73 -25.80
C LYS A 334 -4.02 10.55 -25.05
N ILE A 335 -5.24 10.20 -25.42
CA ILE A 335 -5.95 9.01 -24.96
C ILE A 335 -5.86 7.96 -26.08
N ASP A 336 -5.42 6.76 -25.72
CA ASP A 336 -5.34 5.62 -26.64
C ASP A 336 -6.75 5.15 -27.06
N PRO A 337 -6.97 4.64 -28.28
CA PRO A 337 -8.27 4.12 -28.71
C PRO A 337 -8.88 3.11 -27.75
N SER A 338 -8.07 2.26 -27.10
CA SER A 338 -8.58 1.28 -26.13
C SER A 338 -9.27 1.92 -24.92
N ALA A 339 -8.86 3.13 -24.53
CA ALA A 339 -9.47 3.89 -23.44
C ALA A 339 -10.57 4.85 -23.93
N ALA A 340 -10.38 5.46 -25.10
CA ALA A 340 -11.35 6.38 -25.68
C ALA A 340 -12.69 5.68 -25.98
N ASP A 341 -12.63 4.51 -26.60
CA ASP A 341 -13.83 3.79 -27.06
C ASP A 341 -14.66 3.20 -25.92
N CYS A 342 -14.07 3.00 -24.75
CA CYS A 342 -14.77 2.57 -23.54
C CYS A 342 -14.93 3.67 -22.49
N ASN A 343 -14.53 4.92 -22.80
CA ASN A 343 -14.52 6.07 -21.89
C ASN A 343 -13.93 5.74 -20.49
N ALA A 344 -12.91 4.88 -20.43
CA ALA A 344 -12.32 4.43 -19.19
C ALA A 344 -10.86 4.02 -19.39
N ALA A 345 -9.98 4.46 -18.51
CA ALA A 345 -8.57 4.11 -18.54
C ALA A 345 -8.17 3.45 -17.22
N ASN A 346 -7.37 2.37 -17.30
CA ASN A 346 -6.81 1.71 -16.12
C ASN A 346 -5.29 1.91 -16.04
N THR A 347 -4.68 2.63 -16.98
CA THR A 347 -3.23 2.77 -17.09
C THR A 347 -2.86 4.17 -17.54
N ALA A 348 -1.98 4.82 -16.78
CA ALA A 348 -1.29 6.03 -17.20
C ALA A 348 0.23 5.82 -17.14
N CYS A 349 0.93 6.34 -18.13
CA CYS A 349 2.38 6.39 -18.20
C CYS A 349 2.81 7.85 -18.33
N PHE A 350 3.75 8.26 -17.49
CA PHE A 350 4.27 9.61 -17.42
C PHE A 350 5.75 9.62 -17.82
N GLY A 351 6.12 10.52 -18.72
CA GLY A 351 7.45 10.59 -19.31
C GLY A 351 7.50 11.69 -20.36
N SER A 352 8.33 11.55 -21.39
CA SER A 352 8.42 12.53 -22.49
C SER A 352 7.09 12.71 -23.24
N ARG A 353 6.22 11.70 -23.21
CA ARG A 353 4.83 11.77 -23.66
C ARG A 353 3.95 11.07 -22.64
N VAL A 354 2.84 11.71 -22.27
CA VAL A 354 1.82 11.09 -21.43
C VAL A 354 0.99 10.14 -22.30
N CYS A 355 0.82 8.91 -21.82
CA CYS A 355 -0.02 7.90 -22.46
C CYS A 355 -1.10 7.44 -21.49
N ILE A 356 -2.36 7.51 -21.92
CA ILE A 356 -3.53 7.10 -21.14
C ILE A 356 -4.23 6.01 -21.93
N THR A 357 -4.31 4.80 -21.36
CA THR A 357 -4.79 3.61 -22.07
C THR A 357 -5.57 2.67 -21.16
N ASN A 358 -6.25 1.71 -21.78
CA ASN A 358 -6.95 0.61 -21.13
C ASN A 358 -6.28 -0.71 -21.51
N THR A 359 -5.77 -1.44 -20.52
CA THR A 359 -5.17 -2.77 -20.69
C THR A 359 -6.11 -3.91 -20.31
N ASP A 360 -7.27 -3.62 -19.68
CA ASP A 360 -8.22 -4.68 -19.28
C ASP A 360 -8.88 -5.32 -20.50
N GLY A 361 -9.46 -4.50 -21.38
CA GLY A 361 -10.17 -4.97 -22.57
C GLY A 361 -9.29 -5.79 -23.51
N PRO A 362 -8.11 -5.27 -23.92
CA PRO A 362 -7.15 -6.04 -24.71
C PRO A 362 -6.68 -7.33 -24.03
N ALA A 363 -6.39 -7.30 -22.73
CA ALA A 363 -5.96 -8.51 -22.00
C ALA A 363 -7.03 -9.60 -21.98
N ALA A 364 -8.30 -9.23 -21.78
CA ALA A 364 -9.42 -10.17 -21.86
C ALA A 364 -9.55 -10.78 -23.26
N CYS A 365 -9.40 -9.97 -24.32
CA CYS A 365 -9.43 -10.47 -25.68
C CYS A 365 -8.25 -11.40 -25.98
N ASP A 366 -7.05 -11.09 -25.48
CA ASP A 366 -5.89 -11.97 -25.61
C ASP A 366 -6.11 -13.31 -24.89
N CYS A 367 -6.82 -13.34 -23.76
CA CYS A 367 -7.19 -14.59 -23.09
C CYS A 367 -8.18 -15.43 -23.93
N LEU A 368 -9.16 -14.78 -24.57
CA LEU A 368 -10.13 -15.44 -25.44
C LEU A 368 -9.44 -16.00 -26.70
N GLU A 369 -8.58 -15.22 -27.35
CA GLU A 369 -7.92 -15.61 -28.60
C GLU A 369 -6.90 -16.74 -28.42
N ASP A 370 -6.30 -16.89 -27.23
CA ASP A 370 -5.46 -18.07 -26.92
C ASP A 370 -6.23 -19.40 -27.11
N ARG A 371 -7.56 -19.37 -26.98
CA ARG A 371 -8.44 -20.55 -27.12
C ARG A 371 -9.28 -20.53 -28.41
N LEU A 372 -9.83 -19.37 -28.78
CA LEU A 372 -10.69 -19.20 -29.96
C LEU A 372 -9.92 -18.92 -31.25
N LYS A 373 -8.61 -18.64 -31.17
CA LYS A 373 -7.69 -18.23 -32.25
C LYS A 373 -7.97 -16.85 -32.86
N SER A 374 -9.23 -16.44 -32.94
CA SER A 374 -9.66 -15.12 -33.41
C SER A 374 -11.04 -14.79 -32.83
N LEU A 375 -11.32 -13.50 -32.58
CA LEU A 375 -12.65 -13.00 -32.24
C LEU A 375 -13.50 -12.62 -33.46
N GLU A 376 -12.90 -12.57 -34.66
CA GLU A 376 -13.62 -12.18 -35.87
C GLU A 376 -14.79 -13.13 -36.14
N GLY A 377 -16.01 -12.57 -36.22
CA GLY A 377 -17.24 -13.33 -36.44
C GLY A 377 -17.71 -14.17 -35.24
N ARG A 378 -17.05 -14.07 -34.08
CA ARG A 378 -17.47 -14.73 -32.83
C ARG A 378 -18.47 -13.88 -32.06
N LEU A 379 -19.41 -14.56 -31.40
CA LEU A 379 -20.40 -13.94 -30.53
C LEU A 379 -20.03 -14.19 -29.06
N ILE A 380 -19.83 -13.12 -28.30
CA ILE A 380 -19.39 -13.16 -26.91
C ILE A 380 -20.49 -12.59 -26.01
N SER A 381 -21.00 -13.41 -25.09
CA SER A 381 -21.96 -12.97 -24.06
C SER A 381 -21.21 -12.46 -22.84
N ILE A 382 -21.45 -11.22 -22.42
CA ILE A 382 -20.81 -10.58 -21.28
C ILE A 382 -21.86 -10.30 -20.21
N LEU A 383 -21.65 -10.88 -19.03
CA LEU A 383 -22.51 -10.67 -17.88
C LEU A 383 -22.04 -9.48 -17.06
N GLY A 384 -22.96 -8.55 -16.85
CA GLY A 384 -22.73 -7.30 -16.15
C GLY A 384 -22.64 -6.11 -17.11
N ALA A 385 -22.98 -4.94 -16.58
CA ALA A 385 -22.91 -3.65 -17.28
C ALA A 385 -22.08 -2.63 -16.48
N GLY A 386 -20.91 -3.07 -16.02
CA GLY A 386 -19.91 -2.25 -15.29
C GLY A 386 -18.71 -1.87 -16.17
N GLY A 387 -17.73 -1.19 -15.57
CA GLY A 387 -16.54 -0.70 -16.31
C GLY A 387 -15.71 -1.80 -16.97
N VAL A 388 -15.57 -2.97 -16.34
CA VAL A 388 -14.88 -4.13 -16.93
C VAL A 388 -15.65 -4.66 -18.15
N ALA A 389 -16.97 -4.85 -18.01
CA ALA A 389 -17.83 -5.27 -19.11
C ALA A 389 -17.74 -4.31 -20.31
N ARG A 390 -17.76 -3.00 -20.06
CA ARG A 390 -17.61 -1.96 -21.10
C ARG A 390 -16.26 -2.07 -21.83
N ALA A 391 -15.17 -2.23 -21.09
CA ALA A 391 -13.83 -2.35 -21.68
C ALA A 391 -13.69 -3.60 -22.55
N ILE A 392 -14.17 -4.76 -22.06
CA ILE A 392 -14.13 -6.02 -22.79
C ILE A 392 -15.04 -5.96 -24.02
N ALA A 393 -16.28 -5.48 -23.88
CA ALA A 393 -17.22 -5.35 -25.00
C ALA A 393 -16.66 -4.46 -26.13
N SER A 394 -16.09 -3.32 -25.77
CA SER A 394 -15.44 -2.41 -26.71
C SER A 394 -14.27 -3.10 -27.45
N SER A 395 -13.41 -3.81 -26.72
CA SER A 395 -12.25 -4.50 -27.30
C SER A 395 -12.65 -5.68 -28.19
N VAL A 396 -13.66 -6.47 -27.81
CA VAL A 396 -14.19 -7.56 -28.65
C VAL A 396 -14.70 -7.02 -29.99
N LYS A 397 -15.46 -5.91 -29.95
CA LYS A 397 -15.95 -5.23 -31.16
C LYS A 397 -14.81 -4.75 -32.06
N GLN A 398 -13.76 -4.16 -31.48
CA GLN A 398 -12.57 -3.72 -32.23
C GLN A 398 -11.85 -4.88 -32.94
N ARG A 399 -11.92 -6.10 -32.39
CA ARG A 399 -11.35 -7.32 -32.99
C ARG A 399 -12.32 -8.07 -33.92
N GLY A 400 -13.44 -7.45 -34.30
CA GLY A 400 -14.40 -8.00 -35.26
C GLY A 400 -15.40 -9.00 -34.68
N GLY A 401 -15.48 -9.14 -33.36
CA GLY A 401 -16.51 -9.92 -32.69
C GLY A 401 -17.82 -9.15 -32.50
N THR A 402 -18.90 -9.87 -32.23
CA THR A 402 -20.17 -9.31 -31.77
C THR A 402 -20.36 -9.59 -30.28
N VAL A 403 -21.07 -8.71 -29.60
CA VAL A 403 -21.22 -8.76 -28.15
C VAL A 403 -22.70 -8.80 -27.77
N ARG A 404 -23.02 -9.65 -26.79
CA ARG A 404 -24.31 -9.63 -26.11
C ARG A 404 -24.10 -9.25 -24.65
N ILE A 405 -24.63 -8.10 -24.25
CA ILE A 405 -24.62 -7.67 -22.85
C ILE A 405 -25.81 -8.30 -22.14
N VAL A 406 -25.52 -9.02 -21.06
CA VAL A 406 -26.49 -9.72 -20.24
C VAL A 406 -26.44 -9.10 -18.85
N ASN A 407 -27.56 -8.62 -18.32
CA ASN A 407 -27.56 -8.01 -16.98
C ASN A 407 -28.89 -8.23 -16.27
N ARG A 408 -28.83 -8.40 -14.92
CA ARG A 408 -30.02 -8.54 -14.08
C ARG A 408 -30.97 -7.34 -14.18
N THR A 409 -30.41 -6.14 -14.33
CA THR A 409 -31.17 -4.92 -14.64
C THR A 409 -31.05 -4.67 -16.12
N HIS A 410 -32.06 -5.08 -16.89
CA HIS A 410 -32.03 -5.07 -18.35
C HIS A 410 -31.76 -3.68 -18.93
N GLU A 411 -32.28 -2.62 -18.31
CA GLU A 411 -32.07 -1.23 -18.72
C GLU A 411 -30.59 -0.84 -18.75
N ARG A 412 -29.79 -1.37 -17.83
CA ARG A 412 -28.33 -1.13 -17.82
C ARG A 412 -27.63 -1.84 -18.97
N ALA A 413 -28.10 -3.01 -19.39
CA ALA A 413 -27.58 -3.69 -20.57
C ALA A 413 -27.92 -2.91 -21.83
N ILE A 414 -29.17 -2.45 -21.96
CA ILE A 414 -29.63 -1.59 -23.07
C ILE A 414 -28.79 -0.32 -23.16
N GLN A 415 -28.54 0.35 -22.02
CA GLN A 415 -27.71 1.55 -22.00
C GLN A 415 -26.29 1.27 -22.50
N LEU A 416 -25.64 0.20 -22.00
CA LEU A 416 -24.29 -0.14 -22.42
C LEU A 416 -24.22 -0.53 -23.90
N ALA A 417 -25.19 -1.29 -24.41
CA ALA A 417 -25.27 -1.63 -25.83
C ALA A 417 -25.49 -0.38 -26.69
N SER A 418 -26.36 0.53 -26.26
CA SER A 418 -26.59 1.82 -26.93
C SER A 418 -25.33 2.68 -26.96
N ASP A 419 -24.58 2.75 -25.86
CA ASP A 419 -23.34 3.53 -25.78
C ASP A 419 -22.27 3.00 -26.74
N LEU A 420 -22.17 1.67 -26.89
CA LEU A 420 -21.18 1.02 -27.75
C LEU A 420 -21.62 0.93 -29.22
N GLY A 421 -22.92 1.06 -29.49
CA GLY A 421 -23.50 1.12 -30.83
C GLY A 421 -23.54 -0.23 -31.56
N PRO A 422 -23.45 -0.25 -32.91
CA PRO A 422 -23.63 -1.46 -33.72
C PRO A 422 -22.68 -2.59 -33.34
N GLY A 423 -23.17 -3.84 -33.46
CA GLY A 423 -22.42 -5.05 -33.09
C GLY A 423 -22.54 -5.43 -31.61
N VAL A 424 -23.29 -4.66 -30.83
CA VAL A 424 -23.61 -4.94 -29.42
C VAL A 424 -25.12 -5.00 -29.25
N GLU A 425 -25.63 -6.10 -28.70
CA GLU A 425 -27.03 -6.27 -28.31
C GLU A 425 -27.17 -6.45 -26.80
N ALA A 426 -28.38 -6.24 -26.29
CA ALA A 426 -28.69 -6.35 -24.87
C ALA A 426 -29.83 -7.35 -24.66
N ILE A 427 -29.70 -8.19 -23.63
CA ILE A 427 -30.77 -9.07 -23.16
C ILE A 427 -30.86 -9.06 -21.64
N GLY A 428 -32.05 -9.40 -21.11
CA GLY A 428 -32.24 -9.77 -19.71
C GLY A 428 -31.57 -11.11 -19.39
N LEU A 429 -31.13 -11.29 -18.14
CA LEU A 429 -30.50 -12.54 -17.69
C LEU A 429 -31.45 -13.75 -17.82
N GLU A 430 -32.74 -13.51 -17.62
CA GLU A 430 -33.83 -14.47 -17.76
C GLU A 430 -33.93 -15.07 -19.18
N HIS A 431 -33.49 -14.33 -20.20
CA HIS A 431 -33.51 -14.78 -21.60
C HIS A 431 -32.22 -15.47 -22.04
N LEU A 432 -31.20 -15.55 -21.17
CA LEU A 432 -29.90 -16.10 -21.55
C LEU A 432 -29.97 -17.54 -22.08
N SER A 433 -30.90 -18.34 -21.55
CA SER A 433 -31.10 -19.74 -21.96
C SER A 433 -31.69 -19.93 -23.36
N GLU A 434 -32.26 -18.86 -23.93
CA GLU A 434 -32.82 -18.85 -25.28
C GLU A 434 -31.74 -18.63 -26.35
N HIS A 435 -30.50 -18.36 -25.94
CA HIS A 435 -29.41 -17.95 -26.83
C HIS A 435 -28.10 -18.70 -26.57
N THR A 436 -27.34 -18.91 -27.63
CA THR A 436 -25.99 -19.49 -27.57
C THR A 436 -24.92 -18.44 -27.85
N SER A 437 -23.68 -18.70 -27.44
CA SER A 437 -22.50 -17.87 -27.69
C SER A 437 -21.24 -18.73 -27.74
N ASP A 438 -20.21 -18.25 -28.43
CA ASP A 438 -18.89 -18.89 -28.45
C ASP A 438 -18.20 -18.81 -27.09
N ALA A 439 -18.42 -17.71 -26.35
CA ALA A 439 -17.95 -17.55 -24.99
C ALA A 439 -18.95 -16.79 -24.11
N TYR A 440 -18.91 -17.10 -22.82
CA TYR A 440 -19.60 -16.37 -21.77
C TYR A 440 -18.59 -15.81 -20.75
N ILE A 441 -18.69 -14.52 -20.47
CA ILE A 441 -17.75 -13.78 -19.60
C ILE A 441 -18.49 -13.22 -18.39
N ASN A 442 -18.07 -13.58 -17.19
CA ASN A 442 -18.54 -12.93 -15.96
C ASN A 442 -17.73 -11.66 -15.67
N CYS A 443 -18.38 -10.50 -15.79
CA CYS A 443 -17.85 -9.19 -15.41
C CYS A 443 -18.55 -8.61 -14.17
N THR A 444 -19.29 -9.44 -13.43
CA THR A 444 -19.95 -9.07 -12.17
C THR A 444 -19.11 -9.50 -10.97
N PRO A 445 -19.35 -8.95 -9.76
CA PRO A 445 -18.68 -9.41 -8.55
C PRO A 445 -19.26 -10.72 -7.98
N VAL A 446 -20.19 -11.38 -8.68
CA VAL A 446 -20.72 -12.69 -8.26
C VAL A 446 -19.60 -13.73 -8.36
N GLY A 447 -19.45 -14.55 -7.32
CA GLY A 447 -18.36 -15.52 -7.18
C GLY A 447 -17.12 -14.96 -6.48
N MET A 448 -17.05 -13.65 -6.19
CA MET A 448 -15.89 -13.02 -5.55
C MET A 448 -15.87 -13.25 -4.04
N THR A 449 -14.74 -13.67 -3.49
CA THR A 449 -14.54 -13.78 -2.03
C THR A 449 -14.73 -12.43 -1.37
N GLY A 450 -15.60 -12.37 -0.34
CA GLY A 450 -15.97 -11.12 0.33
C GLY A 450 -16.85 -10.18 -0.51
N GLY A 451 -17.25 -10.61 -1.71
CA GLY A 451 -18.23 -9.94 -2.55
C GLY A 451 -19.67 -10.11 -2.07
N PRO A 452 -20.64 -9.54 -2.80
CA PRO A 452 -22.05 -9.57 -2.42
C PRO A 452 -22.69 -10.97 -2.54
N ASP A 453 -22.13 -11.84 -3.38
CA ASP A 453 -22.61 -13.21 -3.58
C ASP A 453 -21.45 -14.16 -3.92
N PRO A 454 -20.64 -14.57 -2.93
CA PRO A 454 -19.42 -15.36 -3.17
C PRO A 454 -19.67 -16.80 -3.66
N GLU A 455 -20.80 -17.40 -3.28
CA GLU A 455 -21.19 -18.77 -3.69
C GLU A 455 -22.14 -18.76 -4.90
N GLY A 456 -22.46 -17.57 -5.41
CA GLY A 456 -23.39 -17.39 -6.50
C GLY A 456 -22.85 -17.89 -7.84
N LEU A 457 -23.75 -18.42 -8.65
CA LEU A 457 -23.50 -18.70 -10.06
C LEU A 457 -23.90 -17.48 -10.88
N SER A 458 -22.91 -16.81 -11.48
CA SER A 458 -23.16 -15.66 -12.37
C SER A 458 -23.99 -16.05 -13.59
N ILE A 459 -23.79 -17.27 -14.10
CA ILE A 459 -24.51 -17.89 -15.22
C ILE A 459 -25.16 -19.20 -14.74
N PRO A 460 -26.38 -19.54 -15.19
CA PRO A 460 -26.99 -20.84 -14.93
C PRO A 460 -26.33 -21.98 -15.74
N VAL A 461 -25.01 -22.18 -15.58
CA VAL A 461 -24.19 -23.13 -16.36
C VAL A 461 -24.81 -24.54 -16.38
N ARG A 462 -25.39 -24.97 -15.26
CA ARG A 462 -26.02 -26.30 -15.11
C ARG A 462 -27.21 -26.50 -16.05
N GLU A 463 -27.98 -25.44 -16.27
CA GLU A 463 -29.18 -25.47 -17.12
C GLU A 463 -28.81 -25.35 -18.60
N LEU A 464 -27.71 -24.67 -18.89
CA LEU A 464 -27.21 -24.47 -20.26
C LEU A 464 -26.34 -25.63 -20.75
N ALA A 465 -25.73 -26.42 -19.85
CA ALA A 465 -24.69 -27.38 -20.21
C ALA A 465 -25.11 -28.38 -21.30
N ASP A 466 -26.37 -28.85 -21.26
CA ASP A 466 -26.88 -29.85 -22.21
C ASP A 466 -27.23 -29.25 -23.58
N THR A 467 -27.35 -27.92 -23.70
CA THR A 467 -27.74 -27.23 -24.94
C THR A 467 -26.58 -26.49 -25.61
N LEU A 468 -25.48 -26.26 -24.89
CA LEU A 468 -24.33 -25.54 -25.40
C LEU A 468 -23.39 -26.46 -26.20
N PRO A 469 -22.77 -25.94 -27.28
CA PRO A 469 -21.70 -26.64 -27.97
C PRO A 469 -20.52 -26.96 -27.01
N PRO A 470 -19.88 -28.14 -27.11
CA PRO A 470 -18.76 -28.51 -26.23
C PRO A 470 -17.58 -27.53 -26.25
N GLU A 471 -17.39 -26.81 -27.36
CA GLU A 471 -16.36 -25.80 -27.56
C GLU A 471 -16.66 -24.45 -26.91
N THR A 472 -17.84 -24.27 -26.29
CA THR A 472 -18.18 -23.03 -25.58
C THR A 472 -17.22 -22.75 -24.44
N LEU A 473 -16.78 -21.49 -24.36
CA LEU A 473 -15.79 -21.03 -23.39
C LEU A 473 -16.43 -20.26 -22.23
N PHE A 474 -15.99 -20.52 -21.00
CA PHE A 474 -16.40 -19.75 -19.82
C PHE A 474 -15.22 -18.97 -19.25
N PHE A 475 -15.38 -17.66 -19.08
CA PHE A 475 -14.33 -16.77 -18.60
C PHE A 475 -14.82 -15.95 -17.41
N ASP A 476 -14.15 -16.06 -16.27
CA ASP A 476 -14.43 -15.20 -15.12
C ASP A 476 -13.38 -14.08 -15.00
N THR A 477 -13.83 -12.84 -14.81
CA THR A 477 -12.93 -11.72 -14.50
C THR A 477 -12.62 -11.62 -13.00
N VAL A 478 -13.40 -12.30 -12.15
CA VAL A 478 -13.08 -12.48 -10.74
C VAL A 478 -11.86 -13.39 -10.62
N TYR A 479 -10.80 -12.89 -9.97
CA TYR A 479 -9.58 -13.65 -9.73
C TYR A 479 -9.46 -14.20 -8.30
N ASN A 480 -10.28 -13.72 -7.36
CA ASN A 480 -10.30 -14.18 -5.98
C ASN A 480 -11.72 -14.64 -5.59
N PRO A 481 -11.98 -15.95 -5.46
CA PRO A 481 -11.02 -17.06 -5.56
C PRO A 481 -10.67 -17.39 -7.03
N ILE A 482 -9.64 -18.22 -7.24
CA ILE A 482 -9.29 -18.73 -8.58
C ILE A 482 -10.42 -19.62 -9.14
N GLU A 483 -10.92 -20.54 -8.31
CA GLU A 483 -12.03 -21.43 -8.64
C GLU A 483 -13.37 -20.82 -8.22
N THR A 484 -13.91 -19.88 -9.02
CA THR A 484 -15.26 -19.36 -8.77
C THR A 484 -16.32 -20.44 -8.99
N PRO A 485 -17.54 -20.29 -8.44
CA PRO A 485 -18.63 -21.24 -8.68
C PRO A 485 -18.91 -21.46 -10.18
N MET A 486 -18.79 -20.41 -11.00
CA MET A 486 -18.94 -20.51 -12.46
C MET A 486 -17.84 -21.37 -13.09
N ILE A 487 -16.57 -21.08 -12.79
CA ILE A 487 -15.43 -21.83 -13.34
C ILE A 487 -15.48 -23.29 -12.93
N LYS A 488 -15.74 -23.56 -11.64
CA LYS A 488 -15.86 -24.90 -11.10
C LYS A 488 -16.99 -25.69 -11.78
N THR A 489 -18.14 -25.06 -11.99
CA THR A 489 -19.29 -25.70 -12.63
C THR A 489 -19.04 -25.94 -14.12
N ALA A 490 -18.49 -24.96 -14.86
CA ALA A 490 -18.16 -25.11 -16.27
C ALA A 490 -17.17 -26.27 -16.51
N ARG A 491 -16.12 -26.37 -15.68
CA ARG A 491 -15.16 -27.50 -15.75
C ARG A 491 -15.79 -28.84 -15.42
N HIS A 492 -16.70 -28.89 -14.44
CA HIS A 492 -17.43 -30.12 -14.11
C HIS A 492 -18.23 -30.66 -15.30
N HIS A 493 -18.77 -29.76 -16.14
CA HIS A 493 -19.48 -30.10 -17.37
C HIS A 493 -18.57 -30.25 -18.60
N GLY A 494 -17.25 -30.18 -18.45
CA GLY A 494 -16.28 -30.42 -19.51
C GLY A 494 -15.97 -29.22 -20.41
N PHE A 495 -16.47 -28.02 -20.09
CA PHE A 495 -16.17 -26.82 -20.86
C PHE A 495 -14.76 -26.31 -20.60
N CYS A 496 -14.18 -25.65 -21.61
CA CYS A 496 -12.94 -24.90 -21.44
C CYS A 496 -13.20 -23.65 -20.60
N THR A 497 -12.22 -23.26 -19.77
CA THR A 497 -12.35 -22.06 -18.92
C THR A 497 -11.12 -21.16 -18.96
N ILE A 498 -11.34 -19.88 -18.66
CA ILE A 498 -10.32 -18.87 -18.35
C ILE A 498 -10.62 -18.35 -16.95
N ASP A 499 -9.66 -18.43 -16.04
CA ASP A 499 -9.79 -17.84 -14.70
C ASP A 499 -9.36 -16.36 -14.69
N GLY A 500 -9.78 -15.62 -13.65
CA GLY A 500 -9.49 -14.19 -13.56
C GLY A 500 -8.00 -13.87 -13.37
N VAL A 501 -7.18 -14.84 -12.93
CA VAL A 501 -5.74 -14.64 -12.78
C VAL A 501 -5.07 -14.46 -14.14
N GLU A 502 -5.49 -15.22 -15.16
CA GLU A 502 -4.95 -15.06 -16.52
C GLU A 502 -5.12 -13.62 -17.04
N MET A 503 -6.33 -13.06 -16.92
CA MET A 503 -6.61 -11.68 -17.31
C MET A 503 -5.81 -10.68 -16.47
N PHE A 504 -5.79 -10.87 -15.14
CA PHE A 504 -5.07 -10.00 -14.21
C PHE A 504 -3.57 -9.92 -14.55
N VAL A 505 -2.96 -11.05 -14.89
CA VAL A 505 -1.54 -11.13 -15.27
C VAL A 505 -1.30 -10.47 -16.62
N LYS A 506 -2.15 -10.72 -17.64
CA LYS A 506 -1.97 -10.11 -18.97
C LYS A 506 -2.11 -8.58 -18.93
N GLN A 507 -3.12 -8.04 -18.22
CA GLN A 507 -3.28 -6.59 -18.12
C GLN A 507 -2.10 -5.94 -17.38
N ALA A 508 -1.58 -6.59 -16.34
CA ALA A 508 -0.42 -6.11 -15.58
C ALA A 508 0.87 -6.21 -16.40
N ALA A 509 1.00 -7.24 -17.24
CA ALA A 509 2.15 -7.39 -18.13
C ALA A 509 2.21 -6.26 -19.17
N ALA A 510 1.06 -5.88 -19.73
CA ALA A 510 0.95 -4.73 -20.64
C ALA A 510 1.33 -3.42 -19.93
N GLN A 511 0.84 -3.20 -18.71
CA GLN A 511 1.22 -2.06 -17.88
C GLN A 511 2.73 -1.99 -17.61
N PHE A 512 3.31 -3.11 -17.19
CA PHE A 512 4.74 -3.22 -16.94
C PHE A 512 5.57 -2.86 -18.17
N ALA A 513 5.17 -3.36 -19.34
CA ALA A 513 5.86 -3.05 -20.60
C ALA A 513 5.77 -1.57 -20.97
N LEU A 514 4.63 -0.92 -20.72
CA LEU A 514 4.47 0.52 -20.96
C LEU A 514 5.40 1.37 -20.09
N TRP A 515 5.59 1.01 -18.81
CA TRP A 515 6.41 1.81 -17.89
C TRP A 515 7.91 1.53 -17.99
N THR A 516 8.28 0.29 -18.31
CA THR A 516 9.69 -0.14 -18.31
C THR A 516 10.30 -0.17 -19.70
N GLY A 517 9.48 -0.32 -20.75
CA GLY A 517 9.96 -0.66 -22.10
C GLY A 517 10.38 -2.13 -22.25
N GLU A 518 10.19 -2.96 -21.22
CA GLU A 518 10.58 -4.37 -21.21
C GLU A 518 9.38 -5.31 -21.09
N GLN A 519 9.49 -6.53 -21.62
CA GLN A 519 8.46 -7.55 -21.42
C GLN A 519 8.38 -7.96 -19.95
N ALA A 520 7.17 -8.09 -19.40
CA ALA A 520 6.99 -8.58 -18.04
C ALA A 520 7.39 -10.06 -17.91
N PRO A 521 7.91 -10.49 -16.73
CA PRO A 521 8.10 -11.91 -16.42
C PRO A 521 6.74 -12.57 -16.09
N ILE A 522 5.91 -12.83 -17.11
CA ILE A 522 4.53 -13.32 -16.97
C ILE A 522 4.42 -14.58 -16.10
N GLN A 523 5.34 -15.53 -16.24
CA GLN A 523 5.33 -16.77 -15.44
C GLN A 523 5.63 -16.52 -13.96
N LEU A 524 6.36 -15.46 -13.63
CA LEU A 524 6.57 -15.04 -12.24
C LEU A 524 5.29 -14.41 -11.69
N PHE A 525 4.62 -13.56 -12.48
CA PHE A 525 3.38 -12.90 -12.07
C PHE A 525 2.28 -13.91 -11.78
N ASP A 526 2.05 -14.85 -12.70
CA ASP A 526 1.04 -15.91 -12.54
C ASP A 526 1.30 -16.75 -11.28
N ARG A 527 2.55 -17.23 -11.10
CA ARG A 527 2.92 -18.03 -9.93
C ARG A 527 2.66 -17.29 -8.61
N LEU A 528 3.13 -16.05 -8.49
CA LEU A 528 2.99 -15.27 -7.25
C LEU A 528 1.53 -15.01 -6.89
N VAL A 529 0.70 -14.72 -7.90
CA VAL A 529 -0.73 -14.51 -7.69
C VAL A 529 -1.39 -15.81 -7.25
N ARG A 530 -1.09 -16.93 -7.91
CA ARG A 530 -1.68 -18.23 -7.56
C ARG A 530 -1.25 -18.71 -6.17
N GLU A 531 0.04 -18.58 -5.81
CA GLU A 531 0.56 -18.89 -4.47
C GLU A 531 -0.06 -18.01 -3.37
N LYS A 532 -0.42 -16.76 -3.69
CA LYS A 532 -1.07 -15.86 -2.73
C LYS A 532 -2.55 -16.18 -2.50
N LEU A 533 -3.19 -16.80 -3.49
CA LEU A 533 -4.62 -17.15 -3.48
C LEU A 533 -4.90 -18.61 -3.13
N SER A 534 -3.87 -19.47 -3.14
CA SER A 534 -3.91 -20.84 -2.63
C SER A 534 -3.83 -20.86 -1.11
#